data_AF-A0A2V7WDP0-F1
#
_entry.id   AF-A0A2V7WDP0-F1
#
_cell.length_a   1.000
_cell.length_b   1.000
_cell.length_c   1.000
_cell.angle_alpha   90.00
_cell.angle_beta   90.00
_cell.angle_gamma   90.00
#
_symmetry.space_group_name_H-M   'P 1'
#
loop_
_entity.id
_entity.type
_entity.pdbx_description
1 polymer ?
#
loop_
_entity_poly.entity_id
_entity_poly.type
_entity_poly.pdbx_seq_one_letter_code
_entity_poly.pdbx_strand_id
1 'polypeptide(L)'
;MHYCFRGKQIDIAERIDDFAESKLTSAAVVRERVIRNILARYVLHDRSVRSRSGRRQVVPHFLLNDVVRYWRTMASDYASKMWERSRQGWGIRNVKLRFSRKLLFIWGLLAAFSGDLFAPPELHQVENDEQYFLMLADLIRSQTDVPPLELLARVVLEAGDNDIADDIFSSYDQFLHALADPDACTKLETVRFEDALDDPTYAGLRDVSQRSGKASHGSFSMSIQN
;
A
#
# COMPACT_ATOMS: atom_id res chain seq x y z
N MET A 1 -6.14 3.55 -34.42
CA MET A 1 -5.15 3.73 -33.34
C MET A 1 -5.83 4.44 -32.15
N HIS A 2 -6.88 3.84 -31.58
CA HIS A 2 -7.67 4.42 -30.48
C HIS A 2 -7.98 3.33 -29.45
N TYR A 3 -7.05 3.07 -28.54
CA TYR A 3 -7.25 2.14 -27.42
C TYR A 3 -6.33 2.55 -26.25
N CYS A 4 -6.75 3.53 -25.44
CA CYS A 4 -6.16 3.76 -24.12
C CYS A 4 -7.12 3.35 -22.98
N PHE A 5 -8.44 3.24 -23.23
CA PHE A 5 -9.42 2.88 -22.20
C PHE A 5 -10.60 2.01 -22.66
N ARG A 6 -10.50 1.26 -23.76
CA ARG A 6 -11.52 0.23 -24.10
C ARG A 6 -11.15 -1.12 -23.48
N GLY A 7 -11.30 -1.17 -22.16
CA GLY A 7 -11.12 -2.36 -21.35
C GLY A 7 -11.91 -2.20 -20.07
N LYS A 8 -13.25 -2.24 -20.19
CA LYS A 8 -14.20 -2.30 -19.08
C LYS A 8 -14.12 -1.11 -18.10
N GLN A 9 -14.75 0.00 -18.50
CA GLN A 9 -15.50 0.82 -17.56
C GLN A 9 -16.68 -0.04 -17.08
N ILE A 10 -16.41 -1.02 -16.21
CA ILE A 10 -17.42 -1.59 -15.33
C ILE A 10 -17.69 -0.45 -14.35
N ASP A 11 -18.92 0.03 -14.38
CA ASP A 11 -19.46 1.05 -13.52
C ASP A 11 -19.05 0.74 -12.07
N ILE A 12 -18.40 1.70 -11.41
CA ILE A 12 -17.82 1.50 -10.07
C ILE A 12 -18.95 1.19 -9.07
N ALA A 13 -20.17 1.66 -9.34
CA ALA A 13 -21.38 1.33 -8.59
C ALA A 13 -21.87 -0.11 -8.87
N GLU A 14 -21.92 -0.54 -10.13
CA GLU A 14 -22.30 -1.91 -10.53
C GLU A 14 -21.28 -2.95 -10.04
N ARG A 15 -19.99 -2.58 -9.96
CA ARG A 15 -18.93 -3.42 -9.38
C ARG A 15 -18.98 -3.49 -7.85
N ILE A 16 -19.56 -2.50 -7.19
CA ILE A 16 -19.77 -2.51 -5.73
C ILE A 16 -20.99 -3.39 -5.40
N ASP A 17 -22.04 -3.40 -6.22
CA ASP A 17 -23.17 -4.33 -6.11
C ASP A 17 -22.78 -5.77 -6.48
N ASP A 18 -22.06 -6.01 -7.58
CA ASP A 18 -21.52 -7.34 -7.95
C ASP A 18 -20.50 -7.86 -6.90
N PHE A 19 -19.75 -6.97 -6.27
CA PHE A 19 -18.81 -7.31 -5.19
C PHE A 19 -19.51 -7.58 -3.86
N ALA A 20 -20.69 -6.99 -3.63
CA ALA A 20 -21.55 -7.29 -2.50
C ALA A 20 -22.31 -8.62 -2.69
N GLU A 21 -22.83 -8.91 -3.89
CA GLU A 21 -23.52 -10.17 -4.22
C GLU A 21 -22.55 -11.37 -4.34
N SER A 22 -21.32 -11.18 -4.86
CA SER A 22 -20.34 -12.27 -5.00
C SER A 22 -19.71 -12.75 -3.68
N LYS A 23 -19.87 -12.01 -2.58
CA LYS A 23 -19.39 -12.41 -1.24
C LYS A 23 -20.06 -13.67 -0.69
N LEU A 24 -21.11 -14.19 -1.33
CA LEU A 24 -21.83 -15.39 -0.91
C LEU A 24 -21.49 -16.65 -1.73
N THR A 25 -20.30 -16.74 -2.34
CA THR A 25 -19.83 -18.01 -2.92
C THR A 25 -18.92 -18.77 -1.96
N SER A 26 -18.98 -20.11 -2.00
CA SER A 26 -18.05 -21.01 -1.30
C SER A 26 -16.57 -20.65 -1.52
N ALA A 27 -16.24 -20.03 -2.66
CA ALA A 27 -14.92 -19.49 -2.97
C ALA A 27 -14.47 -18.36 -2.04
N ALA A 28 -15.38 -17.50 -1.58
CA ALA A 28 -15.06 -16.41 -0.64
C ALA A 28 -14.70 -16.96 0.75
N VAL A 29 -15.47 -17.95 1.23
CA VAL A 29 -15.22 -18.64 2.52
C VAL A 29 -13.90 -19.41 2.47
N VAL A 30 -13.62 -20.12 1.37
CA VAL A 30 -12.35 -20.82 1.18
C VAL A 30 -11.18 -19.83 1.12
N ARG A 31 -11.33 -18.73 0.38
CA ARG A 31 -10.31 -17.66 0.30
C ARG A 31 -10.03 -17.08 1.68
N GLU A 32 -11.06 -16.75 2.45
CA GLU A 32 -10.90 -16.22 3.81
C GLU A 32 -10.13 -17.20 4.69
N ARG A 33 -10.51 -18.48 4.68
CA ARG A 33 -9.83 -19.52 5.46
C ARG A 33 -8.37 -19.66 5.07
N VAL A 34 -8.06 -19.62 3.77
CA VAL A 34 -6.68 -19.70 3.27
C VAL A 34 -5.87 -18.49 3.71
N ILE A 35 -6.39 -17.27 3.55
CA ILE A 35 -5.71 -16.04 3.97
C ILE A 35 -5.44 -16.07 5.48
N ARG A 36 -6.45 -16.44 6.29
CA ARG A 36 -6.32 -16.57 7.74
C ARG A 36 -5.22 -17.57 8.11
N ASN A 37 -5.20 -18.74 7.49
CA ASN A 37 -4.17 -19.75 7.74
C ASN A 37 -2.76 -19.30 7.32
N ILE A 38 -2.64 -18.52 6.25
CA ILE A 38 -1.35 -17.96 5.82
C ILE A 38 -0.88 -16.90 6.83
N LEU A 39 -1.74 -15.95 7.20
CA LEU A 39 -1.42 -14.91 8.17
C LEU A 39 -1.10 -15.47 9.55
N ALA A 40 -1.83 -16.49 10.00
CA ALA A 40 -1.54 -17.18 11.24
C ALA A 40 -0.11 -17.74 11.26
N ARG A 41 0.41 -18.28 10.15
CA ARG A 41 1.81 -18.75 10.08
C ARG A 41 2.82 -17.63 10.24
N TYR A 42 2.53 -16.45 9.71
CA TYR A 42 3.40 -15.28 9.85
C TYR A 42 3.47 -14.77 11.29
N VAL A 43 2.48 -15.06 12.13
CA VAL A 43 2.44 -14.62 13.53
C VAL A 43 2.88 -15.74 14.48
N LEU A 44 2.35 -16.97 14.31
CA LEU A 44 2.63 -18.12 15.18
C LEU A 44 4.10 -18.53 15.20
N HIS A 45 4.78 -18.44 14.06
CA HIS A 45 6.17 -18.89 13.93
C HIS A 45 7.19 -17.77 14.14
N ASP A 46 6.74 -16.54 14.37
CA ASP A 46 7.63 -15.38 14.50
C ASP A 46 8.16 -15.22 15.92
N ARG A 47 9.48 -15.33 16.08
CA ARG A 47 10.14 -15.18 17.38
C ARG A 47 10.02 -13.77 17.94
N SER A 48 9.94 -12.75 17.09
CA SER A 48 9.77 -11.36 17.53
C SER A 48 8.44 -11.17 18.27
N VAL A 49 7.41 -11.87 17.79
CA VAL A 49 6.08 -11.86 18.37
C VAL A 49 5.99 -12.74 19.63
N ARG A 50 6.77 -13.83 19.69
CA ARG A 50 6.84 -14.74 20.86
C ARG A 50 7.66 -14.20 22.03
N SER A 51 8.57 -13.26 21.80
CA SER A 51 9.42 -12.67 22.85
C SER A 51 8.67 -11.55 23.58
N ARG A 52 7.52 -11.86 24.21
CA ARG A 52 6.67 -10.91 24.95
C ARG A 52 7.28 -10.40 26.26
N SER A 53 8.61 -10.41 26.40
CA SER A 53 9.30 -9.92 27.60
C SER A 53 9.31 -8.39 27.66
N GLY A 54 8.16 -7.83 28.05
CA GLY A 54 8.08 -6.56 28.78
C GLY A 54 7.95 -5.26 27.99
N ARG A 55 8.08 -5.21 26.66
CA ARG A 55 7.89 -3.95 25.90
C ARG A 55 7.24 -4.13 24.52
N ARG A 56 5.91 -3.97 24.50
CA ARG A 56 5.06 -3.09 23.66
C ARG A 56 5.32 -2.88 22.14
N GLN A 57 6.03 -3.72 21.42
CA GLN A 57 6.00 -3.67 19.94
C GLN A 57 5.93 -5.08 19.38
N VAL A 58 4.82 -5.41 18.70
CA VAL A 58 4.58 -6.76 18.18
C VAL A 58 4.34 -6.70 16.68
N VAL A 59 5.41 -6.36 15.98
CA VAL A 59 5.45 -6.33 14.52
C VAL A 59 5.88 -7.72 14.03
N PRO A 60 5.05 -8.45 13.26
CA PRO A 60 5.46 -9.74 12.69
C PRO A 60 6.56 -9.53 11.64
N HIS A 61 7.82 -9.70 12.05
CA HIS A 61 9.00 -9.53 11.21
C HIS A 61 8.95 -10.39 9.94
N PHE A 62 8.42 -11.61 9.97
CA PHE A 62 8.29 -12.41 8.76
C PHE A 62 7.36 -11.77 7.73
N LEU A 63 6.21 -11.24 8.18
CA LEU A 63 5.29 -10.51 7.30
C LEU A 63 5.93 -9.23 6.78
N LEU A 64 6.56 -8.45 7.67
CA LEU A 64 7.27 -7.22 7.31
C LEU A 64 8.35 -7.49 6.26
N ASN A 65 9.15 -8.53 6.46
CA ASN A 65 10.19 -8.94 5.52
C ASN A 65 9.62 -9.32 4.15
N ASP A 66 8.47 -9.98 4.12
CA ASP A 66 7.83 -10.34 2.85
C ASP A 66 7.21 -9.14 2.13
N VAL A 67 6.67 -8.16 2.87
CA VAL A 67 6.25 -6.87 2.30
C VAL A 67 7.44 -6.11 1.69
N VAL A 68 8.57 -6.06 2.39
CA VAL A 68 9.81 -5.45 1.87
C VAL A 68 10.35 -6.22 0.67
N ARG A 69 10.31 -7.56 0.71
CA ARG A 69 10.72 -8.43 -0.40
C ARG A 69 9.85 -8.19 -1.63
N TYR A 70 8.53 -8.09 -1.44
CA TYR A 70 7.58 -7.76 -2.50
C TYR A 70 7.93 -6.43 -3.18
N TRP A 71 8.17 -5.39 -2.39
CA TRP A 71 8.58 -4.09 -2.92
C TRP A 71 9.87 -4.16 -3.74
N ARG A 72 10.89 -4.85 -3.23
CA ARG A 72 12.15 -5.05 -3.94
C ARG A 72 11.96 -5.78 -5.27
N THR A 73 11.12 -6.82 -5.29
CA THR A 73 10.78 -7.56 -6.51
C THR A 73 10.07 -6.65 -7.51
N MET A 74 9.10 -5.85 -7.07
CA MET A 74 8.39 -4.88 -7.93
C MET A 74 9.34 -3.82 -8.52
N ALA A 75 10.26 -3.29 -7.72
CA ALA A 75 11.25 -2.32 -8.18
C ALA A 75 12.25 -2.94 -9.17
N SER A 76 12.71 -4.17 -8.91
CA SER A 76 13.60 -4.92 -9.80
C SER A 76 12.92 -5.27 -11.13
N ASP A 77 11.66 -5.73 -11.08
CA ASP A 77 10.85 -6.03 -12.27
C ASP A 77 10.65 -4.78 -13.14
N TYR A 78 10.39 -3.63 -12.51
CA TYR A 78 10.36 -2.36 -13.23
C TYR A 78 11.69 -2.05 -13.92
N ALA A 79 12.82 -2.21 -13.22
CA ALA A 79 14.14 -1.95 -13.79
C ALA A 79 14.46 -2.90 -14.96
N SER A 80 14.16 -4.19 -14.84
CA SER A 80 14.34 -5.17 -15.92
C SER A 80 13.52 -4.81 -17.15
N LYS A 81 12.22 -4.56 -16.97
CA LYS A 81 11.29 -4.21 -18.06
C LYS A 81 11.64 -2.89 -18.74
N MET A 82 12.22 -1.95 -18.00
CA MET A 82 12.71 -0.70 -18.56
C MET A 82 13.84 -0.96 -19.58
N TRP A 83 14.76 -1.88 -19.28
CA TRP A 83 15.84 -2.25 -20.20
C TRP A 83 15.35 -3.12 -21.36
N GLU A 84 14.54 -4.14 -21.10
CA GLU A 84 14.00 -5.07 -22.11
C GLU A 84 13.20 -4.36 -23.21
N ARG A 85 12.50 -3.27 -22.87
CA ARG A 85 11.65 -2.52 -23.81
C ARG A 85 12.36 -1.32 -24.42
N SER A 86 13.69 -1.25 -24.34
CA SER A 86 14.47 -0.09 -24.81
C SER A 86 13.89 1.23 -24.28
N ARG A 87 13.45 1.24 -23.01
CA ARG A 87 12.84 2.38 -22.30
C ARG A 87 11.50 2.88 -22.87
N GLN A 88 10.84 2.16 -23.76
CA GLN A 88 9.52 2.59 -24.28
C GLN A 88 8.45 2.58 -23.19
N GLY A 89 7.69 3.67 -23.04
CA GLY A 89 6.64 3.81 -22.03
C GLY A 89 7.14 3.73 -20.58
N TRP A 90 8.42 4.04 -20.35
CA TRP A 90 9.01 4.00 -19.01
C TRP A 90 8.38 5.06 -18.08
N GLY A 91 8.05 6.25 -18.61
CA GLY A 91 7.51 7.38 -17.84
C GLY A 91 6.23 7.03 -17.10
N ILE A 92 5.19 6.58 -17.81
CA ILE A 92 3.92 6.17 -17.21
C ILE A 92 4.08 5.04 -16.19
N ARG A 93 4.98 4.08 -16.44
CA ARG A 93 5.23 2.96 -15.51
C ARG A 93 5.96 3.45 -14.26
N ASN A 94 6.87 4.39 -14.41
CA ASN A 94 7.59 5.00 -13.30
C ASN A 94 6.65 5.78 -12.38
N VAL A 95 5.75 6.57 -12.96
CA VAL A 95 4.71 7.28 -12.19
C VAL A 95 3.83 6.27 -11.45
N LYS A 96 3.32 5.22 -12.12
CA LYS A 96 2.53 4.16 -11.46
C LYS A 96 3.30 3.41 -10.36
N LEU A 97 4.61 3.25 -10.50
CA LEU A 97 5.46 2.68 -9.45
C LEU A 97 5.54 3.61 -8.22
N ARG A 98 5.74 4.92 -8.45
CA ARG A 98 5.88 5.93 -7.40
C ARG A 98 4.62 6.23 -6.61
N PHE A 99 3.45 6.08 -7.23
CA PHE A 99 2.15 6.30 -6.57
C PHE A 99 1.47 4.99 -6.20
N SER A 100 0.90 4.26 -7.16
CA SER A 100 0.07 3.09 -6.87
C SER A 100 0.86 1.95 -6.19
N ARG A 101 2.04 1.60 -6.69
CA ARG A 101 2.83 0.50 -6.11
C ARG A 101 3.44 0.88 -4.76
N LYS A 102 3.87 2.14 -4.61
CA LYS A 102 4.34 2.66 -3.32
C LYS A 102 3.22 2.68 -2.28
N LEU A 103 1.99 3.06 -2.67
CA LEU A 103 0.82 3.00 -1.78
C LEU A 103 0.53 1.56 -1.34
N LEU A 104 0.60 0.57 -2.24
CA LEU A 104 0.45 -0.84 -1.85
C LEU A 104 1.55 -1.32 -0.89
N PHE A 105 2.79 -0.84 -1.08
CA PHE A 105 3.87 -1.11 -0.13
C PHE A 105 3.57 -0.50 1.25
N ILE A 106 3.18 0.77 1.30
CA ILE A 106 2.80 1.46 2.54
C ILE A 106 1.63 0.73 3.21
N TRP A 107 0.60 0.36 2.47
CA TRP A 107 -0.53 -0.41 2.99
C TRP A 107 -0.10 -1.75 3.60
N GLY A 108 0.83 -2.47 2.97
CA GLY A 108 1.41 -3.69 3.53
C GLY A 108 2.19 -3.44 4.82
N LEU A 109 2.91 -2.31 4.91
CA LEU A 109 3.55 -1.89 6.15
C LEU A 109 2.52 -1.61 7.24
N LEU A 110 1.51 -0.77 6.97
CA LEU A 110 0.46 -0.44 7.92
C LEU A 110 -0.25 -1.71 8.43
N ALA A 111 -0.51 -2.67 7.54
CA ALA A 111 -1.03 -3.97 7.93
C ALA A 111 -0.08 -4.74 8.87
N ALA A 112 1.23 -4.76 8.60
CA ALA A 112 2.20 -5.40 9.49
C ALA A 112 2.34 -4.69 10.86
N PHE A 113 2.15 -3.37 10.90
CA PHE A 113 2.15 -2.55 12.12
C PHE A 113 0.78 -2.48 12.82
N SER A 114 -0.22 -3.28 12.40
CA SER A 114 -1.57 -3.20 12.96
C SER A 114 -1.61 -3.42 14.47
N GLY A 115 -0.74 -4.28 15.01
CA GLY A 115 -0.65 -4.52 16.45
C GLY A 115 -0.21 -3.31 17.27
N ASP A 116 0.47 -2.35 16.65
CA ASP A 116 0.90 -1.11 17.31
C ASP A 116 -0.07 0.05 17.00
N LEU A 117 -0.65 0.06 15.80
CA LEU A 117 -1.51 1.16 15.31
C LEU A 117 -2.99 0.99 15.65
N PHE A 118 -3.50 -0.24 15.68
CA PHE A 118 -4.93 -0.54 15.72
C PHE A 118 -5.28 -1.62 16.75
N ALA A 119 -4.36 -1.98 17.64
CA ALA A 119 -4.61 -3.02 18.63
C ALA A 119 -5.74 -2.59 19.57
N PRO A 120 -6.79 -3.40 19.68
CA PRO A 120 -7.85 -3.14 20.65
C PRO A 120 -7.35 -3.50 22.06
N PRO A 121 -7.85 -2.86 23.13
CA PRO A 121 -7.37 -3.07 24.49
C PRO A 121 -7.36 -4.54 24.93
N GLU A 122 -8.31 -5.34 24.43
CA GLU A 122 -8.48 -6.76 24.72
C GLU A 122 -7.26 -7.57 24.26
N LEU A 123 -6.62 -7.17 23.15
CA LEU A 123 -5.43 -7.85 22.63
C LEU A 123 -4.28 -7.81 23.64
N HIS A 124 -4.14 -6.72 24.40
CA HIS A 124 -3.10 -6.58 25.43
C HIS A 124 -3.40 -7.38 26.71
N GLN A 125 -4.64 -7.82 26.90
CA GLN A 125 -5.09 -8.56 28.08
C GLN A 125 -4.98 -10.08 27.89
N VAL A 126 -4.72 -10.56 26.67
CA VAL A 126 -4.59 -11.99 26.39
C VAL A 126 -3.32 -12.54 27.02
N GLU A 127 -3.45 -13.51 27.93
CA GLU A 127 -2.31 -14.19 28.54
C GLU A 127 -1.82 -15.39 27.72
N ASN A 128 -2.74 -16.05 27.00
CA ASN A 128 -2.44 -17.20 26.17
C ASN A 128 -1.82 -16.77 24.83
N ASP A 129 -0.58 -17.17 24.58
CA ASP A 129 0.17 -16.83 23.36
C ASP A 129 -0.56 -17.23 22.07
N GLU A 130 -1.16 -18.42 22.01
CA GLU A 130 -1.85 -18.91 20.82
C GLU A 130 -3.09 -18.06 20.50
N GLN A 131 -3.91 -17.77 21.52
CA GLN A 131 -5.06 -16.89 21.38
C GLN A 131 -4.64 -15.48 20.96
N TYR A 132 -3.55 -14.97 21.53
CA TYR A 132 -2.99 -13.67 21.15
C TYR A 132 -2.59 -13.65 19.68
N PHE A 133 -1.89 -14.67 19.20
CA PHE A 133 -1.46 -14.77 17.81
C PHE A 133 -2.63 -14.86 16.83
N LEU A 134 -3.69 -15.58 17.19
CA LEU A 134 -4.91 -15.65 16.38
C LEU A 134 -5.60 -14.29 16.31
N MET A 135 -5.73 -13.57 17.43
CA MET A 135 -6.33 -12.24 17.46
C MET A 135 -5.50 -11.21 16.69
N LEU A 136 -4.18 -11.25 16.79
CA LEU A 136 -3.29 -10.39 16.01
C LEU A 136 -3.38 -10.71 14.51
N ALA A 137 -3.41 -11.99 14.13
CA ALA A 137 -3.59 -12.39 12.73
C ALA A 137 -4.95 -11.91 12.17
N ASP A 138 -6.02 -12.00 12.95
CA ASP A 138 -7.34 -11.50 12.57
C ASP A 138 -7.37 -9.96 12.47
N LEU A 139 -6.67 -9.25 13.36
CA LEU A 139 -6.51 -7.80 13.27
C LEU A 139 -5.79 -7.41 11.97
N ILE A 140 -4.64 -8.01 11.68
CA ILE A 140 -3.88 -7.76 10.44
C ILE A 140 -4.77 -8.06 9.22
N ARG A 141 -5.47 -9.19 9.23
CA ARG A 141 -6.40 -9.58 8.15
C ARG A 141 -7.47 -8.50 7.93
N SER A 142 -8.08 -8.00 9.00
CA SER A 142 -9.12 -6.98 8.89
C SER A 142 -8.60 -5.70 8.24
N GLN A 143 -7.34 -5.32 8.48
CA GLN A 143 -6.72 -4.17 7.81
C GLN A 143 -6.48 -4.45 6.33
N THR A 144 -6.25 -5.70 5.93
CA THR A 144 -6.11 -6.07 4.51
C THR A 144 -7.42 -6.05 3.72
N ASP A 145 -8.57 -5.96 4.40
CA ASP A 145 -9.87 -5.77 3.74
C ASP A 145 -10.18 -4.28 3.52
N VAL A 146 -9.39 -3.37 4.10
CA VAL A 146 -9.54 -1.91 3.95
C VAL A 146 -8.80 -1.41 2.70
N PRO A 147 -9.42 -0.55 1.87
CA PRO A 147 -8.75 0.07 0.74
C PRO A 147 -7.45 0.78 1.15
N PRO A 148 -6.36 0.71 0.36
CA PRO A 148 -5.07 1.27 0.72
C PRO A 148 -5.08 2.75 1.12
N LEU A 149 -5.86 3.56 0.40
CA LEU A 149 -5.97 5.00 0.66
C LEU A 149 -6.75 5.29 1.94
N GLU A 150 -7.78 4.48 2.23
CA GLU A 150 -8.59 4.59 3.45
C GLU A 150 -7.76 4.18 4.68
N LEU A 151 -7.00 3.08 4.61
CA LEU A 151 -6.14 2.68 5.71
C LEU A 151 -5.08 3.74 6.03
N LEU A 152 -4.50 4.35 5.00
CA LEU A 152 -3.57 5.46 5.16
C LEU A 152 -4.25 6.68 5.80
N ALA A 153 -5.47 7.02 5.40
CA ALA A 153 -6.23 8.12 5.98
C ALA A 153 -6.48 7.92 7.48
N ARG A 154 -6.83 6.69 7.91
CA ARG A 154 -7.01 6.37 9.33
C ARG A 154 -5.76 6.68 10.16
N VAL A 155 -4.59 6.27 9.67
CA VAL A 155 -3.32 6.51 10.37
C VAL A 155 -2.96 7.99 10.43
N VAL A 156 -3.16 8.71 9.33
CA VAL A 156 -2.84 10.15 9.27
C VAL A 156 -3.79 10.96 10.17
N LEU A 157 -5.07 10.60 10.20
CA LEU A 157 -6.06 11.22 11.10
C LEU A 157 -5.69 10.99 12.56
N GLU A 158 -5.27 9.78 12.93
CA GLU A 158 -4.82 9.46 14.29
C GLU A 158 -3.54 10.23 14.66
N ALA A 159 -2.63 10.46 13.71
CA ALA A 159 -1.43 11.26 13.93
C ALA A 159 -1.72 12.76 14.15
N GLY A 160 -2.89 13.25 13.73
CA GLY A 160 -3.32 14.64 13.93
C GLY A 160 -2.55 15.69 13.12
N ASP A 161 -1.78 15.28 12.12
CA ASP A 161 -0.95 16.16 11.29
C ASP A 161 -1.65 16.47 9.97
N ASN A 162 -2.40 17.58 9.97
CA ASN A 162 -3.18 18.03 8.80
C ASN A 162 -2.29 18.40 7.60
N ASP A 163 -1.09 18.93 7.85
CA ASP A 163 -0.17 19.31 6.77
C ASP A 163 0.32 18.06 6.02
N ILE A 164 0.62 16.99 6.76
CA ILE A 164 0.99 15.69 6.17
C ILE A 164 -0.19 15.07 5.42
N ALA A 165 -1.40 15.18 5.96
CA ALA A 165 -2.60 14.71 5.28
C ALA A 165 -2.76 15.40 3.93
N ASP A 166 -2.74 16.74 3.93
CA ASP A 166 -2.89 17.55 2.74
C ASP A 166 -1.78 17.23 1.73
N ASP A 167 -0.53 17.12 2.16
CA ASP A 167 0.59 16.76 1.28
C ASP A 167 0.43 15.39 0.62
N ILE A 168 -0.01 14.38 1.36
CA ILE A 168 -0.18 13.01 0.85
C ILE A 168 -1.37 12.94 -0.10
N PHE A 169 -2.53 13.42 0.33
CA PHE A 169 -3.78 13.24 -0.43
C PHE A 169 -3.84 14.16 -1.65
N SER A 170 -3.38 15.42 -1.55
CA SER A 170 -3.31 16.32 -2.71
C SER A 170 -2.33 15.82 -3.76
N SER A 171 -1.25 15.16 -3.34
CA SER A 171 -0.28 14.56 -4.26
C SER A 171 -0.86 13.35 -4.99
N TYR A 172 -1.65 12.52 -4.29
CA TYR A 172 -2.33 11.39 -4.89
C TYR A 172 -3.44 11.84 -5.85
N ASP A 173 -4.18 12.89 -5.49
CA ASP A 173 -5.22 13.49 -6.32
C ASP A 173 -4.65 14.04 -7.63
N GLN A 174 -3.54 14.79 -7.57
CA GLN A 174 -2.80 15.24 -8.76
C GLN A 174 -2.38 14.09 -9.68
N PHE A 175 -1.96 12.96 -9.09
CA PHE A 175 -1.64 11.75 -9.85
C PHE A 175 -2.86 11.14 -10.53
N LEU A 176 -4.00 11.03 -9.83
CA LEU A 176 -5.24 10.50 -10.39
C LEU A 176 -5.75 11.39 -11.53
N HIS A 177 -5.72 12.70 -11.34
CA HIS A 177 -6.06 13.67 -12.38
C HIS A 177 -5.18 13.51 -13.63
N ALA A 178 -3.86 13.37 -13.46
CA ALA A 178 -2.95 13.16 -14.59
C ALA A 178 -3.16 11.82 -15.32
N LEU A 179 -3.63 10.78 -14.62
CA LEU A 179 -3.98 9.50 -15.25
C LEU A 179 -5.36 9.49 -15.90
N ALA A 180 -6.26 10.38 -15.48
CA ALA A 180 -7.57 10.55 -16.10
C ALA A 180 -7.49 11.37 -17.40
N ASP A 181 -6.44 12.19 -17.56
CA ASP A 181 -6.17 12.97 -18.77
C ASP A 181 -5.48 12.11 -19.87
N PRO A 182 -6.13 11.89 -21.03
CA PRO A 182 -5.55 11.16 -22.16
C PRO A 182 -4.28 11.81 -22.72
N ASP A 183 -4.18 13.14 -22.70
CA ASP A 183 -3.03 13.87 -23.24
C ASP A 183 -1.82 13.71 -22.31
N ALA A 184 -2.02 13.85 -21.01
CA ALA A 184 -0.99 13.53 -20.01
C ALA A 184 -0.55 12.06 -20.09
N CYS A 185 -1.47 11.12 -20.25
CA CYS A 185 -1.13 9.71 -20.45
C CYS A 185 -0.27 9.49 -21.70
N THR A 186 -0.66 10.08 -22.82
CA THR A 186 0.10 10.00 -24.08
C THR A 186 1.51 10.57 -23.91
N LYS A 187 1.64 11.75 -23.29
CA LYS A 187 2.93 12.38 -22.99
C LYS A 187 3.81 11.46 -22.13
N LEU A 188 3.26 10.88 -21.07
CA LEU A 188 3.98 9.96 -20.18
C LEU A 188 4.37 8.63 -20.85
N GLU A 189 3.65 8.22 -21.89
CA GLU A 189 3.99 7.05 -22.70
C GLU A 189 5.13 7.33 -23.69
N THR A 190 5.16 8.54 -24.26
CA THR A 190 6.14 8.93 -25.29
C THR A 190 7.39 9.63 -24.73
N VAL A 191 7.37 10.08 -23.48
CA VAL A 191 8.49 10.81 -22.87
C VAL A 191 9.79 10.00 -22.98
N ARG A 192 10.82 10.61 -23.55
CA ARG A 192 12.16 10.02 -23.62
C ARG A 192 12.82 10.06 -22.25
N PHE A 193 13.66 9.07 -21.99
CA PHE A 193 14.37 8.98 -20.72
C PHE A 193 15.32 10.14 -20.47
N GLU A 194 15.93 10.67 -21.53
CA GLU A 194 16.89 11.78 -21.48
C GLU A 194 16.21 13.13 -21.22
N ASP A 195 15.04 13.34 -21.84
CA ASP A 195 14.28 14.59 -21.77
C ASP A 195 13.31 14.62 -20.56
N ALA A 196 13.41 13.63 -19.67
CA ALA A 196 12.43 13.40 -18.62
C ALA A 196 12.27 14.58 -17.66
N LEU A 197 13.38 15.21 -17.30
CA LEU A 197 13.38 16.36 -16.38
C LEU A 197 12.92 17.65 -17.06
N ASP A 198 12.99 17.70 -18.38
CA ASP A 198 12.55 18.84 -19.19
C ASP A 198 11.06 18.72 -19.57
N ASP A 199 10.48 17.52 -19.54
CA ASP A 199 9.05 17.31 -19.70
C ASP A 199 8.29 17.76 -18.44
N PRO A 200 7.44 18.80 -18.52
CA PRO A 200 6.78 19.37 -17.35
C PRO A 200 5.76 18.41 -16.72
N THR A 201 5.17 17.49 -17.50
CA THR A 201 4.18 16.52 -17.02
C THR A 201 4.87 15.48 -16.13
N TYR A 202 5.98 14.91 -16.62
CA TYR A 202 6.75 13.94 -15.87
C TYR A 202 7.47 14.59 -14.68
N ALA A 203 8.13 15.73 -14.87
CA ALA A 203 8.85 16.45 -13.82
C ALA A 203 7.90 16.86 -12.68
N GLY A 204 6.72 17.41 -13.00
CA GLY A 204 5.71 17.76 -12.01
C GLY A 204 5.27 16.56 -11.16
N LEU A 205 4.91 15.44 -11.79
CA LEU A 205 4.50 14.23 -11.07
C LEU A 205 5.65 13.60 -10.26
N ARG A 206 6.90 13.70 -10.74
CA ARG A 206 8.08 13.29 -9.99
C ARG A 206 8.24 14.12 -8.73
N ASP A 207 8.14 15.44 -8.82
CA ASP A 207 8.36 16.34 -7.70
C ASP A 207 7.24 16.23 -6.66
N VAL A 208 6.00 16.09 -7.11
CA VAL A 208 4.84 15.75 -6.26
C VAL A 208 5.10 14.45 -5.49
N SER A 209 5.56 13.38 -6.16
CA SER A 209 5.84 12.11 -5.49
C SER A 209 6.98 12.18 -4.45
N GLN A 210 7.91 13.14 -4.59
CA GLN A 210 9.00 13.35 -3.66
C GLN A 210 8.58 14.17 -2.44
N ARG A 211 7.69 15.15 -2.61
CA ARG A 211 7.15 15.95 -1.50
C ARG A 211 6.43 15.08 -0.46
N SER A 212 5.51 14.21 -0.89
CA SER A 212 4.86 13.24 0.01
C SER A 212 5.85 12.23 0.62
N GLY A 213 7.00 12.01 -0.03
CA GLY A 213 8.08 11.15 0.47
C GLY A 213 8.92 11.80 1.58
N LYS A 214 9.07 13.13 1.61
CA LYS A 214 9.82 13.86 2.64
C LYS A 214 9.01 14.05 3.92
N ALA A 215 7.72 14.36 3.79
CA ALA A 215 6.78 14.46 4.92
C ALA A 215 6.75 13.18 5.77
N SER A 216 6.83 12.02 5.13
CA SER A 216 6.84 10.70 5.79
C SER A 216 8.14 10.35 6.53
N HIS A 217 9.26 11.04 6.27
CA HIS A 217 10.54 10.82 7.00
C HIS A 217 10.70 11.74 8.21
N GLY A 218 10.05 12.92 8.22
CA GLY A 218 10.16 13.89 9.32
C GLY A 218 9.41 13.46 10.58
N SER A 219 8.17 12.99 10.44
CA SER A 219 7.30 12.76 11.60
C SER A 219 7.44 11.38 12.25
N PHE A 220 7.91 10.36 11.51
CA PHE A 220 8.18 9.04 12.10
C PHE A 220 9.32 9.06 13.13
N SER A 221 10.23 10.06 13.06
CA SER A 221 11.30 10.23 14.04
C SER A 221 10.83 10.85 15.36
N MET A 222 9.66 11.50 15.39
CA MET A 222 9.19 12.25 16.57
C MET A 222 8.27 11.40 17.47
N SER A 223 7.56 10.42 16.92
CA SER A 223 6.67 9.54 17.71
C SER A 223 7.36 8.32 18.34
N ILE A 224 8.66 8.08 18.08
CA ILE A 224 9.42 6.97 18.69
C ILE A 224 10.19 7.42 19.96
N GLN A 225 10.12 8.72 20.32
CA GLN A 225 10.80 9.27 21.50
C GLN A 225 9.88 9.62 22.68
N ASN A 226 8.58 9.30 22.63
CA ASN A 226 7.63 9.54 23.74
C ASN A 226 7.01 8.25 24.27
#